data_AF-A0A3B8W736-F1
#
_entry.id   AF-A0A3B8W736-F1
#
_cell.length_a   1.000
_cell.length_b   1.000
_cell.length_c   1.000
_cell.angle_alpha   90.00
_cell.angle_beta   90.00
_cell.angle_gamma   90.00
#
_symmetry.space_group_name_H-M   'P 1'
#
loop_
_entity.id
_entity.type
_entity.pdbx_description
1 polymer ?
#
loop_
_entity_poly.entity_id
_entity_poly.type
_entity_poly.pdbx_seq_one_letter_code
_entity_poly.pdbx_strand_id
1 'polypeptide(L)'
;LAAHWDTRPFADKDENPAAKFDGANDGASGVAVLLEIARALQAGQPPAVGVDIIFFDGEDWGHDTETWEKIGKGKPANFPLPPGLDSWWCLGSQHWSKNKHKPNYSAYYGILLDMVGAKNSHFFKEGVSMQYAPAVTNKIWKTASQLGYSSLFVNREVAGITDDHKYVNEIGKIPMVDIVHYHPALGFFGDYHHRTKDNLELISPETLEAVGRVLLAVIYSEE
;
A
#
# COMPACT_ATOMS: atom_id res chain seq x y z
N LEU A 1 -0.57 -11.18 -0.89
CA LEU A 1 0.12 -10.00 -0.32
C LEU A 1 0.49 -9.08 -1.46
N ALA A 2 0.37 -7.77 -1.30
CA ALA A 2 0.65 -6.82 -2.35
C ALA A 2 1.33 -5.54 -1.86
N ALA A 3 2.03 -4.86 -2.76
CA ALA A 3 2.57 -3.51 -2.62
C ALA A 3 2.71 -2.92 -4.03
N HIS A 4 2.64 -1.60 -4.19
CA HIS A 4 3.15 -0.98 -5.41
C HIS A 4 4.69 -0.89 -5.35
N TRP A 5 5.35 -0.83 -6.51
CA TRP A 5 6.81 -0.76 -6.57
C TRP A 5 7.33 0.42 -7.40
N ASP A 6 6.47 1.07 -8.17
CA ASP A 6 6.83 2.29 -8.88
C ASP A 6 7.00 3.45 -7.90
N THR A 7 7.78 4.44 -8.33
CA THR A 7 7.98 5.68 -7.59
C THR A 7 7.42 6.81 -8.43
N ARG A 8 6.68 7.73 -7.79
CA ARG A 8 6.26 8.97 -8.44
C ARG A 8 7.42 9.64 -9.18
N PRO A 9 7.24 10.05 -10.44
CA PRO A 9 8.32 10.66 -11.21
C PRO A 9 8.65 12.10 -10.78
N PHE A 10 7.88 12.70 -9.86
CA PHE A 10 8.02 14.09 -9.46
C PHE A 10 7.59 14.34 -7.99
N ALA A 11 8.33 15.18 -7.27
CA ALA A 11 8.08 15.57 -5.89
C ALA A 11 7.12 16.76 -5.80
N ASP A 12 5.87 16.60 -6.25
CA ASP A 12 4.91 17.70 -6.46
C ASP A 12 4.51 18.49 -5.21
N LYS A 13 4.88 18.02 -4.02
CA LYS A 13 4.68 18.76 -2.76
C LYS A 13 5.87 19.64 -2.38
N ASP A 14 7.06 19.47 -2.98
CA ASP A 14 8.27 20.26 -2.68
C ASP A 14 8.33 21.62 -3.38
N GLU A 15 9.28 22.46 -2.95
CA GLU A 15 9.58 23.75 -3.60
C GLU A 15 10.00 23.57 -5.07
N ASN A 16 10.70 22.49 -5.38
CA ASN A 16 10.98 22.06 -6.74
C ASN A 16 10.06 20.88 -7.10
N PRO A 17 8.84 21.15 -7.61
CA PRO A 17 7.84 20.11 -7.83
C PRO A 17 8.21 19.10 -8.92
N ALA A 18 9.20 19.39 -9.77
CA ALA A 18 9.67 18.50 -10.83
C ALA A 18 10.88 17.64 -10.41
N ALA A 19 11.35 17.75 -9.16
CA ALA A 19 12.44 16.93 -8.66
C ALA A 19 12.05 15.45 -8.59
N LYS A 20 13.01 14.55 -8.82
CA LYS A 20 12.85 13.14 -8.50
C LYS A 20 13.19 12.89 -7.03
N PHE A 21 12.65 11.84 -6.46
CA PHE A 21 12.95 11.38 -5.10
C PHE A 21 13.07 9.84 -5.07
N ASP A 22 13.46 9.29 -3.92
CA ASP A 22 13.88 7.89 -3.83
C ASP A 22 12.72 6.90 -3.69
N GLY A 23 11.55 7.33 -3.19
CA GLY A 23 10.41 6.42 -2.94
C GLY A 23 10.72 5.36 -1.88
N ALA A 24 11.53 5.73 -0.87
CA ALA A 24 12.02 4.76 0.11
C ALA A 24 10.88 4.19 0.98
N ASN A 25 9.90 5.02 1.28
CA ASN A 25 8.69 4.61 1.98
C ASN A 25 7.55 4.35 1.02
N ASP A 26 7.30 5.30 0.11
CA ASP A 26 6.26 5.29 -0.90
C ASP A 26 6.68 4.37 -2.07
N GLY A 27 6.28 3.10 -1.99
CA GLY A 27 6.74 2.00 -2.84
C GLY A 27 7.71 1.04 -2.14
N ALA A 28 8.96 1.45 -1.91
CA ALA A 28 10.01 0.48 -1.53
C ALA A 28 9.79 -0.20 -0.17
N SER A 29 9.12 0.45 0.79
CA SER A 29 8.90 -0.13 2.12
C SER A 29 8.00 -1.37 2.09
N GLY A 30 6.89 -1.33 1.35
CA GLY A 30 5.99 -2.46 1.17
C GLY A 30 6.70 -3.61 0.48
N VAL A 31 7.40 -3.32 -0.62
CA VAL A 31 8.20 -4.32 -1.36
C VAL A 31 9.26 -4.97 -0.47
N ALA A 32 9.99 -4.19 0.33
CA ALA A 32 11.03 -4.70 1.22
C ALA A 32 10.46 -5.69 2.27
N VAL A 33 9.33 -5.36 2.90
CA VAL A 33 8.66 -6.26 3.84
C VAL A 33 8.24 -7.55 3.14
N LEU A 34 7.64 -7.47 1.94
CA LEU A 34 7.17 -8.64 1.23
C LEU A 34 8.30 -9.54 0.71
N LEU A 35 9.44 -8.97 0.31
CA LEU A 35 10.63 -9.74 -0.06
C LEU A 35 11.19 -10.52 1.15
N GLU A 36 11.22 -9.91 2.32
CA GLU A 36 11.66 -10.60 3.55
C GLU A 36 10.67 -11.68 3.98
N ILE A 37 9.37 -11.45 3.85
CA ILE A 37 8.35 -12.48 4.05
C ILE A 37 8.55 -13.65 3.08
N ALA A 38 8.80 -13.38 1.80
CA ALA A 38 9.09 -14.42 0.81
C ALA A 38 10.29 -15.28 1.23
N ARG A 39 11.38 -14.63 1.67
CA ARG A 39 12.57 -15.32 2.19
C ARG A 39 12.26 -16.16 3.43
N ALA A 40 11.49 -15.63 4.36
CA ALA A 40 11.09 -16.33 5.58
C ALA A 40 10.19 -17.55 5.30
N LEU A 41 9.23 -17.43 4.37
CA LEU A 41 8.38 -18.53 3.93
C LEU A 41 9.18 -19.64 3.23
N GLN A 42 10.18 -19.27 2.42
CA GLN A 42 11.06 -20.24 1.77
C GLN A 42 11.95 -21.01 2.77
N ALA A 43 12.44 -20.33 3.81
CA ALA A 43 13.32 -20.94 4.81
C ALA A 43 12.57 -21.72 5.90
N GLY A 44 11.28 -21.41 6.11
CA GLY A 44 10.45 -21.98 7.16
C GLY A 44 9.64 -23.21 6.73
N GLN A 45 8.75 -23.66 7.62
CA GLN A 45 7.71 -24.61 7.25
C GLN A 45 6.66 -23.89 6.41
N PRO A 46 6.17 -24.47 5.30
CA PRO A 46 5.09 -23.86 4.54
C PRO A 46 3.86 -23.65 5.43
N PRO A 47 3.18 -22.48 5.36
CA PRO A 47 1.89 -22.31 6.00
C PRO A 47 0.85 -23.25 5.36
N ALA A 48 -0.30 -23.44 6.03
CA ALA A 48 -1.36 -24.31 5.52
C ALA A 48 -2.00 -23.77 4.21
N VAL A 49 -1.84 -22.47 3.95
CA VAL A 49 -2.39 -21.78 2.78
C VAL A 49 -1.32 -21.43 1.75
N GLY A 50 -1.73 -21.35 0.48
CA GLY A 50 -0.88 -20.76 -0.57
C GLY A 50 -0.75 -19.25 -0.38
N VAL A 51 0.44 -18.71 -0.67
CA VAL A 51 0.72 -17.27 -0.61
C VAL A 51 1.21 -16.78 -1.96
N ASP A 52 0.48 -15.84 -2.56
CA ASP A 52 0.94 -15.07 -3.72
C ASP A 52 1.42 -13.68 -3.27
N ILE A 53 2.55 -13.23 -3.82
CA ILE A 53 3.07 -11.87 -3.66
C ILE A 53 2.94 -11.16 -5.00
N ILE A 54 2.30 -9.99 -5.01
CA ILE A 54 2.00 -9.23 -6.22
C ILE A 54 2.55 -7.81 -6.05
N PHE A 55 3.40 -7.38 -6.98
CA PHE A 55 3.88 -6.01 -7.03
C PHE A 55 3.15 -5.26 -8.15
N PHE A 56 2.35 -4.26 -7.80
CA PHE A 56 1.62 -3.43 -8.77
C PHE A 56 2.52 -2.32 -9.29
N ASP A 57 2.38 -2.02 -10.58
CA ASP A 57 3.13 -0.97 -11.29
C ASP A 57 2.18 0.17 -11.70
N GLY A 58 2.70 1.38 -11.85
CA GLY A 58 1.93 2.58 -12.20
C GLY A 58 0.86 2.94 -11.17
N GLU A 59 1.11 2.70 -9.89
CA GLU A 59 0.25 3.19 -8.82
C GLU A 59 0.32 4.72 -8.74
N ASP A 60 1.53 5.27 -8.68
CA ASP A 60 1.80 6.66 -8.30
C ASP A 60 2.06 7.55 -9.53
N TRP A 61 1.44 7.19 -10.67
CA TRP A 61 1.49 8.01 -11.87
C TRP A 61 0.41 9.11 -11.89
N GLY A 62 -0.56 9.02 -10.97
CA GLY A 62 -1.72 9.88 -10.97
C GLY A 62 -1.40 11.36 -10.76
N HIS A 63 -2.23 12.22 -11.33
CA HIS A 63 -2.06 13.67 -11.27
C HIS A 63 -3.43 14.35 -11.26
N ASP A 64 -3.54 15.47 -10.56
CA ASP A 64 -4.62 16.43 -10.76
C ASP A 64 -4.15 17.59 -11.65
N THR A 65 -5.06 18.52 -11.94
CA THR A 65 -4.75 19.72 -12.73
C THR A 65 -3.64 20.57 -12.12
N GLU A 66 -3.65 20.70 -10.80
CA GLU A 66 -2.73 21.57 -10.08
C GLU A 66 -1.31 20.99 -10.11
N THR A 67 -1.16 19.71 -9.80
CA THR A 67 0.10 18.97 -9.93
C THR A 67 0.66 19.11 -11.34
N TRP A 68 -0.17 18.95 -12.37
CA TRP A 68 0.31 18.94 -13.74
C TRP A 68 0.84 20.28 -14.24
N GLU A 69 0.17 21.36 -13.82
CA GLU A 69 0.62 22.73 -14.05
C GLU A 69 1.93 23.02 -13.29
N LYS A 70 2.03 22.59 -12.02
CA LYS A 70 3.24 22.76 -11.18
C LYS A 70 4.48 22.12 -11.79
N ILE A 71 4.35 20.94 -12.41
CA ILE A 71 5.49 20.23 -13.02
C ILE A 71 5.78 20.66 -14.47
N GLY A 72 5.11 21.71 -14.98
CA GLY A 72 5.40 22.30 -16.28
C GLY A 72 5.03 21.43 -17.49
N LYS A 73 4.14 20.45 -17.33
CA LYS A 73 3.71 19.53 -18.40
C LYS A 73 2.46 20.03 -19.16
N GLY A 74 1.92 21.17 -18.78
CA GLY A 74 0.78 21.81 -19.45
C GLY A 74 -0.57 21.36 -18.90
N LYS A 75 -1.63 21.46 -19.72
CA LYS A 75 -3.01 21.20 -19.28
C LYS A 75 -3.34 19.70 -19.30
N PRO A 76 -4.05 19.18 -18.26
CA PRO A 76 -4.45 17.78 -18.19
C PRO A 76 -5.27 17.26 -19.35
N ALA A 77 -6.05 18.15 -19.96
CA ALA A 77 -6.91 17.83 -21.09
C ALA A 77 -6.16 17.22 -22.30
N ASN A 78 -4.83 17.37 -22.37
CA ASN A 78 -4.01 16.82 -23.44
C ASN A 78 -3.66 15.33 -23.25
N PHE A 79 -4.03 14.75 -22.12
CA PHE A 79 -3.67 13.38 -21.73
C PHE A 79 -4.88 12.73 -21.05
N PRO A 80 -5.94 12.44 -21.82
CA PRO A 80 -7.14 11.80 -21.28
C PRO A 80 -6.81 10.40 -20.77
N LEU A 81 -7.54 9.95 -19.74
CA LEU A 81 -7.44 8.55 -19.31
C LEU A 81 -7.68 7.61 -20.50
N PRO A 82 -6.83 6.59 -20.69
CA PRO A 82 -7.12 5.53 -21.65
C PRO A 82 -8.49 4.89 -21.39
N PRO A 83 -9.24 4.51 -22.44
CA PRO A 83 -10.54 3.87 -22.28
C PRO A 83 -10.46 2.64 -21.38
N GLY A 84 -11.40 2.54 -20.43
CA GLY A 84 -11.49 1.43 -19.50
C GLY A 84 -10.65 1.56 -18.24
N LEU A 85 -9.99 2.69 -18.00
CA LEU A 85 -9.40 3.06 -16.71
C LEU A 85 -10.32 4.03 -15.96
N ASP A 86 -10.34 3.90 -14.63
CA ASP A 86 -11.18 4.69 -13.73
C ASP A 86 -10.40 5.87 -13.13
N SER A 87 -9.08 5.71 -12.99
CA SER A 87 -8.15 6.67 -12.42
C SER A 87 -6.77 6.58 -13.07
N TRP A 88 -5.99 7.66 -13.02
CA TRP A 88 -4.55 7.65 -13.32
C TRP A 88 -3.70 7.07 -12.17
N TRP A 89 -4.31 6.89 -11.00
CA TRP A 89 -3.75 6.17 -9.86
C TRP A 89 -4.01 4.67 -9.97
N CYS A 90 -3.14 3.85 -9.38
CA CYS A 90 -3.37 2.41 -9.22
C CYS A 90 -3.58 1.68 -10.57
N LEU A 91 -2.84 2.06 -11.62
CA LEU A 91 -3.05 1.54 -12.98
C LEU A 91 -2.82 0.02 -13.05
N GLY A 92 -1.80 -0.47 -12.35
CA GLY A 92 -1.44 -1.88 -12.30
C GLY A 92 -2.50 -2.73 -11.62
N SER A 93 -3.02 -2.31 -10.46
CA SER A 93 -4.07 -3.07 -9.76
C SER A 93 -5.41 -3.00 -10.50
N GLN A 94 -5.74 -1.89 -11.15
CA GLN A 94 -6.88 -1.78 -12.07
C GLN A 94 -6.76 -2.81 -13.20
N HIS A 95 -5.59 -2.88 -13.84
CA HIS A 95 -5.34 -3.84 -14.92
C HIS A 95 -5.40 -5.28 -14.43
N TRP A 96 -4.66 -5.61 -13.36
CA TRP A 96 -4.58 -6.96 -12.81
C TRP A 96 -5.94 -7.47 -12.33
N SER A 97 -6.76 -6.60 -11.73
CA SER A 97 -8.10 -6.96 -11.27
C SER A 97 -9.04 -7.34 -12.42
N LYS A 98 -8.85 -6.74 -13.61
CA LYS A 98 -9.57 -7.09 -14.85
C LYS A 98 -8.94 -8.28 -15.57
N ASN A 99 -7.62 -8.47 -15.44
CA ASN A 99 -6.81 -9.41 -16.21
C ASN A 99 -5.93 -10.26 -15.27
N LYS A 100 -6.57 -11.11 -14.46
CA LYS A 100 -5.85 -11.92 -13.47
C LYS A 100 -4.82 -12.82 -14.15
N HIS A 101 -3.63 -12.91 -13.55
CA HIS A 101 -2.49 -13.68 -14.05
C HIS A 101 -2.75 -15.19 -14.25
N LYS A 102 -3.80 -15.72 -13.62
CA LYS A 102 -4.34 -17.07 -13.87
C LYS A 102 -5.85 -16.99 -14.08
N PRO A 103 -6.41 -17.79 -15.02
CA PRO A 103 -7.86 -17.90 -15.17
C PRO A 103 -8.51 -18.31 -13.85
N ASN A 104 -9.62 -17.63 -13.49
CA ASN A 104 -10.37 -17.87 -12.26
C ASN A 104 -9.55 -17.73 -10.96
N TYR A 105 -8.44 -16.97 -10.98
CA TYR A 105 -7.67 -16.70 -9.77
C TYR A 105 -8.55 -16.09 -8.68
N SER A 106 -8.41 -16.63 -7.47
CA SER A 106 -9.06 -16.15 -6.25
C SER A 106 -8.13 -16.36 -5.06
N ALA A 107 -8.40 -15.62 -3.99
CA ALA A 107 -7.74 -15.76 -2.70
C ALA A 107 -8.78 -15.55 -1.60
N TYR A 108 -8.54 -16.09 -0.40
CA TYR A 108 -9.42 -15.84 0.74
C TYR A 108 -9.50 -14.35 1.08
N TYR A 109 -8.35 -13.67 1.02
CA TYR A 109 -8.22 -12.23 1.14
C TYR A 109 -6.85 -11.78 0.64
N GLY A 110 -6.68 -10.46 0.49
CA GLY A 110 -5.42 -9.79 0.24
C GLY A 110 -5.04 -8.83 1.37
N ILE A 111 -3.75 -8.49 1.44
CA ILE A 111 -3.23 -7.43 2.28
C ILE A 111 -2.26 -6.62 1.42
N LEU A 112 -2.55 -5.33 1.26
CA LEU A 112 -1.74 -4.31 0.62
C LEU A 112 -0.89 -3.62 1.69
N LEU A 113 0.39 -3.38 1.38
CA LEU A 113 1.29 -2.58 2.20
C LEU A 113 1.66 -1.33 1.44
N ASP A 114 1.29 -0.18 1.98
CA ASP A 114 1.66 1.12 1.45
C ASP A 114 2.30 2.00 2.54
N MET A 115 3.47 2.57 2.25
CA MET A 115 4.18 3.48 3.16
C MET A 115 4.43 2.94 4.58
N VAL A 116 4.80 1.67 4.71
CA VAL A 116 4.91 0.92 5.97
C VAL A 116 6.29 0.99 6.68
N GLY A 117 7.19 1.85 6.23
CA GLY A 117 8.58 1.92 6.70
C GLY A 117 8.94 3.14 7.54
N ALA A 118 8.13 4.20 7.54
CA ALA A 118 8.50 5.47 8.17
C ALA A 118 8.58 5.39 9.71
N LYS A 119 9.54 6.12 10.29
CA LYS A 119 9.60 6.38 11.74
C LYS A 119 8.27 6.95 12.26
N ASN A 120 7.84 6.48 13.43
CA ASN A 120 6.60 6.90 14.10
C ASN A 120 5.33 6.66 13.26
N SER A 121 5.33 5.61 12.43
CA SER A 121 4.15 5.21 11.69
C SER A 121 3.03 4.74 12.60
N HIS A 122 1.81 5.12 12.23
CA HIS A 122 0.59 4.59 12.83
C HIS A 122 -0.30 4.08 11.71
N PHE A 123 -0.76 2.84 11.86
CA PHE A 123 -1.67 2.17 10.94
C PHE A 123 -3.03 2.13 11.62
N PHE A 124 -3.98 2.91 11.08
CA PHE A 124 -5.37 2.92 11.52
C PHE A 124 -6.20 2.02 10.61
N LYS A 125 -7.41 1.67 11.03
CA LYS A 125 -8.31 0.86 10.22
C LYS A 125 -8.91 1.72 9.11
N GLU A 126 -8.32 1.61 7.93
CA GLU A 126 -8.68 2.35 6.72
C GLU A 126 -10.12 2.03 6.27
N GLY A 127 -10.84 3.05 5.81
CA GLY A 127 -12.30 2.98 5.60
C GLY A 127 -12.75 2.01 4.50
N VAL A 128 -12.05 1.93 3.36
CA VAL A 128 -12.34 0.98 2.28
C VAL A 128 -12.07 -0.45 2.75
N SER A 129 -11.00 -0.68 3.50
CA SER A 129 -10.67 -1.95 4.12
C SER A 129 -11.75 -2.39 5.10
N MET A 130 -12.29 -1.47 5.90
CA MET A 130 -13.41 -1.75 6.80
C MET A 130 -14.73 -1.96 6.06
N GLN A 131 -14.92 -1.34 4.90
CA GLN A 131 -16.09 -1.55 4.06
C GLN A 131 -16.10 -2.95 3.41
N TYR A 132 -14.97 -3.40 2.87
CA TYR A 132 -14.91 -4.63 2.06
C TYR A 132 -14.33 -5.84 2.78
N ALA A 133 -13.44 -5.64 3.76
CA ALA A 133 -12.72 -6.70 4.44
C ALA A 133 -12.68 -6.56 5.99
N PRO A 134 -13.77 -6.16 6.69
CA PRO A 134 -13.72 -5.84 8.12
C PRO A 134 -13.26 -7.01 8.99
N ALA A 135 -13.61 -8.25 8.63
CA ALA A 135 -13.17 -9.44 9.37
C ALA A 135 -11.64 -9.63 9.29
N VAL A 136 -11.06 -9.38 8.11
CA VAL A 136 -9.62 -9.49 7.87
C VAL A 136 -8.89 -8.34 8.57
N THR A 137 -9.39 -7.11 8.46
CA THR A 137 -8.83 -5.94 9.18
C THR A 137 -8.83 -6.16 10.69
N ASN A 138 -9.94 -6.65 11.25
CA ASN A 138 -10.03 -6.96 12.67
C ASN A 138 -9.06 -8.08 13.09
N LYS A 139 -8.87 -9.11 12.26
CA LYS A 139 -7.89 -10.18 12.49
C LYS A 139 -6.48 -9.61 12.57
N ILE A 140 -6.05 -8.82 11.58
CA ILE A 140 -4.70 -8.22 11.53
C ILE A 140 -4.44 -7.35 12.77
N TRP A 141 -5.36 -6.44 13.12
CA TRP A 141 -5.19 -5.57 14.29
C TRP A 141 -5.22 -6.33 15.61
N LYS A 142 -6.00 -7.41 15.70
CA LYS A 142 -5.99 -8.29 16.88
C LYS A 142 -4.63 -8.98 17.01
N THR A 143 -4.09 -9.53 15.93
CA THR A 143 -2.76 -10.16 15.91
C THR A 143 -1.68 -9.16 16.29
N ALA A 144 -1.72 -7.95 15.73
CA ALA A 144 -0.78 -6.88 16.11
C ALA A 144 -0.84 -6.53 17.60
N SER A 145 -2.04 -6.43 18.16
CA SER A 145 -2.23 -6.19 19.60
C SER A 145 -1.65 -7.32 20.46
N GLN A 146 -1.89 -8.57 20.08
CA GLN A 146 -1.34 -9.75 20.77
C GLN A 146 0.19 -9.81 20.74
N LEU A 147 0.81 -9.30 19.67
CA LEU A 147 2.26 -9.18 19.54
C LEU A 147 2.85 -7.93 20.21
N GLY A 148 2.02 -7.08 20.83
CA GLY A 148 2.47 -5.87 21.52
C GLY A 148 2.63 -4.64 20.63
N TYR A 149 2.13 -4.66 19.39
CA TYR A 149 2.25 -3.56 18.42
C TYR A 149 1.04 -2.62 18.38
N SER A 150 0.23 -2.56 19.44
CA SER A 150 -0.96 -1.68 19.51
C SER A 150 -0.68 -0.18 19.37
N SER A 151 0.56 0.25 19.61
CA SER A 151 0.98 1.65 19.37
C SER A 151 1.14 1.96 17.89
N LEU A 152 1.56 0.98 17.08
CA LEU A 152 1.66 1.10 15.63
C LEU A 152 0.30 0.78 14.98
N PHE A 153 -0.31 -0.35 15.30
CA PHE A 153 -1.60 -0.79 14.77
C PHE A 153 -2.74 -0.28 15.65
N VAL A 154 -3.14 0.97 15.41
CA VAL A 154 -4.13 1.67 16.22
C VAL A 154 -5.53 1.15 15.90
N ASN A 155 -6.18 0.55 16.89
CA ASN A 155 -7.52 -0.03 16.76
C ASN A 155 -8.63 1.05 16.73
N ARG A 156 -8.60 1.89 15.69
CA ARG A 156 -9.55 2.96 15.44
C ARG A 156 -9.77 3.12 13.94
N GLU A 157 -11.02 3.29 13.56
CA GLU A 157 -11.41 3.53 12.17
C GLU A 157 -11.14 4.98 11.76
N VAL A 158 -10.72 5.15 10.51
CA VAL A 158 -10.50 6.44 9.87
C VAL A 158 -11.23 6.49 8.53
N ALA A 159 -11.20 7.65 7.86
CA ALA A 159 -11.77 7.79 6.52
C ALA A 159 -11.11 6.82 5.54
N GLY A 160 -11.79 6.55 4.42
CA GLY A 160 -11.22 5.73 3.36
C GLY A 160 -10.25 6.50 2.47
N ILE A 161 -9.30 5.79 1.87
CA ILE A 161 -8.40 6.29 0.82
C ILE A 161 -8.55 5.47 -0.46
N THR A 162 -8.30 6.11 -1.61
CA THR A 162 -8.15 5.38 -2.87
C THR A 162 -6.73 4.86 -2.96
N ASP A 163 -6.59 3.54 -3.05
CA ASP A 163 -5.33 2.83 -3.23
C ASP A 163 -5.63 1.49 -3.97
N ASP A 164 -4.62 0.70 -4.30
CA ASP A 164 -4.69 -0.52 -5.09
C ASP A 164 -5.74 -1.52 -4.57
N HIS A 165 -5.91 -1.61 -3.25
CA HIS A 165 -6.86 -2.53 -2.62
C HIS A 165 -8.30 -2.23 -3.01
N LYS A 166 -8.63 -0.97 -3.28
CA LYS A 166 -9.97 -0.57 -3.73
C LYS A 166 -10.34 -1.30 -5.02
N TYR A 167 -9.42 -1.36 -5.99
CA TYR A 167 -9.68 -2.01 -7.27
C TYR A 167 -9.71 -3.54 -7.15
N VAL A 168 -8.86 -4.12 -6.29
CA VAL A 168 -8.91 -5.56 -5.99
C VAL A 168 -10.24 -5.94 -5.32
N ASN A 169 -10.76 -5.11 -4.43
CA ASN A 169 -12.07 -5.28 -3.81
C ASN A 169 -13.22 -5.12 -4.82
N GLU A 170 -13.27 -3.99 -5.52
CA GLU A 170 -14.39 -3.60 -6.38
C GLU A 170 -14.45 -4.41 -7.69
N ILE A 171 -13.29 -4.72 -8.28
CA ILE A 171 -13.20 -5.34 -9.60
C ILE A 171 -12.71 -6.79 -9.46
N GLY A 172 -11.61 -6.99 -8.74
CA GLY A 172 -11.01 -8.31 -8.53
C GLY A 172 -11.90 -9.24 -7.69
N LYS A 173 -12.84 -8.68 -6.93
CA LYS A 173 -13.76 -9.36 -6.00
C LYS A 173 -13.03 -10.22 -4.97
N ILE A 174 -11.86 -9.75 -4.52
CA ILE A 174 -11.09 -10.38 -3.45
C ILE A 174 -11.05 -9.37 -2.29
N PRO A 175 -11.55 -9.72 -1.09
CA PRO A 175 -11.47 -8.84 0.08
C PRO A 175 -10.02 -8.47 0.34
N MET A 176 -9.65 -7.19 0.27
CA MET A 176 -8.28 -6.74 0.47
C MET A 176 -8.24 -5.61 1.50
N VAL A 177 -7.33 -5.75 2.46
CA VAL A 177 -7.04 -4.76 3.49
C VAL A 177 -5.82 -3.95 3.06
N ASP A 178 -5.83 -2.67 3.35
CA ASP A 178 -4.69 -1.80 3.22
C ASP A 178 -4.10 -1.45 4.60
N ILE A 179 -2.79 -1.66 4.74
CA ILE A 179 -1.98 -1.23 5.87
C ILE A 179 -1.16 -0.03 5.39
N VAL A 180 -1.73 1.16 5.61
CA VAL A 180 -1.16 2.44 5.16
C VAL A 180 -0.92 3.40 6.31
N HIS A 181 0.12 4.23 6.19
CA HIS A 181 0.45 5.25 7.17
C HIS A 181 -0.66 6.31 7.31
N TYR A 182 -1.13 6.52 8.55
CA TYR A 182 -2.05 7.59 8.91
C TYR A 182 -1.45 8.50 9.97
N HIS A 183 -1.41 9.80 9.69
CA HIS A 183 -0.96 10.83 10.61
C HIS A 183 -2.15 11.53 11.29
N PRO A 184 -2.35 11.42 12.62
CA PRO A 184 -3.55 11.93 13.30
C PRO A 184 -3.88 13.41 13.09
N ALA A 185 -2.89 14.26 12.84
CA ALA A 185 -3.09 15.70 12.62
C ALA A 185 -3.22 16.09 11.14
N LEU A 186 -2.78 15.24 10.20
CA LEU A 186 -2.70 15.57 8.77
C LEU A 186 -3.65 14.71 7.92
N GLY A 187 -4.18 13.62 8.46
CA GLY A 187 -4.88 12.60 7.70
C GLY A 187 -3.91 11.51 7.23
N PHE A 188 -4.19 10.89 6.08
CA PHE A 188 -3.22 9.98 5.48
C PHE A 188 -1.91 10.72 5.16
N PHE A 189 -0.82 9.99 5.35
CA PHE A 189 0.54 10.40 4.99
C PHE A 189 1.19 11.46 5.90
N GLY A 190 2.52 11.39 6.04
CA GLY A 190 3.32 12.42 6.72
C GLY A 190 3.82 13.51 5.76
N ASP A 191 4.50 14.53 6.30
CA ASP A 191 5.15 15.61 5.50
C ASP A 191 6.37 15.14 4.68
N TYR A 192 6.46 13.85 4.35
CA TYR A 192 7.49 13.27 3.48
C TYR A 192 6.89 12.71 2.18
N HIS A 193 5.57 12.44 2.14
CA HIS A 193 4.90 11.88 0.96
C HIS A 193 5.01 12.80 -0.25
N HIS A 194 5.36 12.25 -1.41
CA HIS A 194 5.65 12.96 -2.67
C HIS A 194 6.63 14.13 -2.50
N ARG A 195 7.68 13.93 -1.70
CA ARG A 195 8.75 14.89 -1.47
C ARG A 195 10.10 14.21 -1.59
N THR A 196 11.14 14.99 -1.82
CA THR A 196 12.55 14.55 -1.73
C THR A 196 12.95 14.08 -0.33
N LYS A 197 12.14 14.40 0.69
CA LYS A 197 12.25 13.85 2.04
C LYS A 197 11.92 12.35 2.12
N ASP A 198 11.23 11.78 1.12
CA ASP A 198 11.00 10.34 1.05
C ASP A 198 12.25 9.60 0.54
N ASN A 199 13.16 9.34 1.49
CA ASN A 199 14.44 8.67 1.32
C ASN A 199 14.78 7.78 2.54
N LEU A 200 15.91 7.07 2.50
CA LEU A 200 16.29 6.10 3.54
C LEU A 200 16.39 6.68 4.97
N GLU A 201 16.61 7.99 5.14
CA GLU A 201 16.73 8.59 6.48
C GLU A 201 15.43 8.53 7.29
N LEU A 202 14.27 8.44 6.61
CA LEU A 202 12.97 8.37 7.25
C LEU A 202 12.62 6.95 7.74
N ILE A 203 13.30 5.93 7.20
CA ILE A 203 12.95 4.52 7.40
C ILE A 203 13.36 4.05 8.80
N SER A 204 12.49 3.28 9.43
CA SER A 204 12.72 2.60 10.72
C SER A 204 12.70 1.09 10.50
N PRO A 205 13.83 0.40 10.73
CA PRO A 205 13.87 -1.06 10.76
C PRO A 205 12.86 -1.66 11.74
N GLU A 206 12.61 -0.99 12.87
CA GLU A 206 11.65 -1.43 13.89
C GLU A 206 10.20 -1.41 13.38
N THR A 207 9.86 -0.42 12.54
CA THR A 207 8.53 -0.32 11.93
C THR A 207 8.35 -1.41 10.89
N LEU A 208 9.34 -1.60 10.01
CA LEU A 208 9.34 -2.69 9.02
C LEU A 208 9.25 -4.07 9.70
N GLU A 209 10.01 -4.28 10.78
CA GLU A 209 10.00 -5.52 11.57
C GLU A 209 8.62 -5.79 12.17
N ALA A 210 7.98 -4.77 12.77
CA ALA A 210 6.66 -4.91 13.35
C ALA A 210 5.62 -5.36 12.31
N VAL A 211 5.59 -4.69 11.16
CA VAL A 211 4.67 -5.02 10.05
C VAL A 211 4.93 -6.44 9.54
N GLY A 212 6.19 -6.80 9.29
CA GLY A 212 6.58 -8.14 8.85
C GLY A 212 6.20 -9.24 9.84
N ARG A 213 6.45 -9.04 11.14
CA ARG A 213 6.08 -10.00 12.19
C ARG A 213 4.57 -10.20 12.30
N VAL A 214 3.78 -9.12 12.20
CA VAL A 214 2.32 -9.21 12.21
C VAL A 214 1.82 -10.03 11.03
N LEU A 215 2.32 -9.74 9.82
CA LEU A 215 1.92 -10.46 8.61
C LEU A 215 2.28 -11.94 8.68
N LEU A 216 3.50 -12.28 9.10
CA LEU A 216 3.90 -13.68 9.30
C LEU A 216 2.98 -14.38 10.30
N ALA A 217 2.69 -13.76 11.44
CA ALA A 217 1.78 -14.35 12.43
C ALA A 217 0.36 -14.56 11.87
N VAL A 218 -0.16 -13.63 11.06
CA VAL A 218 -1.44 -13.79 10.37
C VAL A 218 -1.39 -14.96 9.40
N ILE A 219 -0.40 -15.01 8.50
CA ILE A 219 -0.27 -16.06 7.48
C ILE A 219 -0.17 -17.45 8.11
N TYR A 220 0.67 -17.63 9.13
CA TYR A 220 0.88 -18.91 9.80
C TYR A 220 -0.29 -19.33 10.70
N SER A 221 -1.28 -18.45 10.92
CA SER A 221 -2.50 -18.76 11.66
C SER A 221 -3.68 -19.15 10.78
N GLU A 222 -3.54 -19.08 9.45
CA GLU A 222 -4.59 -19.53 8.52
C GLU A 222 -4.58 -21.05 8.37
N GLU A 223 -5.78 -21.62 8.21
CA GLU A 223 -6.05 -23.06 8.05
C GLU A 223 -6.86 -23.34 6.78
#